data_AF-A0A1L7H9R3-F1
#
_entry.id   AF-A0A1L7H9R3-F1
#
_cell.length_a   1.000
_cell.length_b   1.000
_cell.length_c   1.000
_cell.angle_alpha   90.00
_cell.angle_beta   90.00
_cell.angle_gamma   90.00
#
_symmetry.space_group_name_H-M   'P 1'
#
loop_
_entity.id
_entity.type
_entity.pdbx_description
1 polymer ?
#
loop_
_entity_poly.entity_id
_entity_poly.type
_entity_poly.pdbx_seq_one_letter_code
_entity_poly.pdbx_strand_id
1 'polypeptide(L)' 'TALGISTMAFNLNGFNFNQSVVDSQGRVINTWADIINRANLGMEVMHERNAHNFPLDLAAVEVPSTNG' A
#
# COMPACT_ATOMS: atom_id res chain seq x y z
N THR A 1 -9.76 14.14 11.33
CA THR A 1 -9.26 12.77 11.56
C THR A 1 -10.27 11.74 11.10
N ALA A 2 -11.52 11.74 11.61
CA ALA A 2 -12.56 10.76 11.24
C ALA A 2 -12.78 10.63 9.72
N LEU A 3 -12.98 11.74 9.01
CA LEU A 3 -13.16 11.73 7.55
C LEU A 3 -11.98 11.11 6.79
N GLY A 4 -10.75 11.32 7.27
CA GLY A 4 -9.55 10.74 6.63
C GLY A 4 -9.49 9.21 6.81
N ILE A 5 -9.89 8.70 7.97
CA ILE A 5 -10.02 7.25 8.19
C ILE A 5 -11.15 6.69 7.31
N SER A 6 -12.29 7.40 7.21
CA SER A 6 -13.40 6.99 6.36
C SER A 6 -13.04 6.89 4.88
N THR A 7 -12.16 7.77 4.36
CA THR A 7 -11.71 7.66 2.97
C THR A 7 -10.66 6.57 2.78
N MET A 8 -9.74 6.40 3.73
CA MET A 8 -8.74 5.32 3.69
C MET A 8 -9.38 3.92 3.80
N ALA A 9 -10.55 3.80 4.44
CA ALA A 9 -11.33 2.56 4.46
C ALA A 9 -11.78 2.08 3.07
N PHE A 10 -11.81 2.96 2.07
CA PHE A 10 -12.07 2.64 0.67
C PHE A 10 -10.79 2.68 -0.17
N ASN A 11 -9.63 2.39 0.42
CA ASN A 11 -8.31 2.34 -0.22
C ASN A 11 -7.86 3.67 -0.84
N LEU A 12 -8.46 4.79 -0.44
CA LEU A 12 -8.05 6.13 -0.85
C LEU A 12 -7.02 6.66 0.16
N ASN A 13 -5.78 6.24 -0.09
CA ASN A 13 -4.66 6.39 0.83
C ASN A 13 -3.99 7.77 0.76
N GLY A 14 -3.02 8.00 1.65
CA GLY A 14 -2.17 9.19 1.64
C GLY A 14 -1.27 9.27 0.40
N PHE A 15 -0.55 10.38 0.27
CA PHE A 15 0.36 10.60 -0.85
C PHE A 15 1.43 9.51 -0.94
N ASN A 16 1.75 9.12 -2.19
CA ASN A 16 2.84 8.22 -2.50
C ASN A 16 3.90 8.98 -3.31
N PHE A 17 5.07 9.18 -2.71
CA PHE A 17 6.21 9.84 -3.33
C PHE A 17 7.43 8.91 -3.46
N ASN A 18 7.18 7.60 -3.58
CA ASN A 18 8.25 6.62 -3.78
C ASN A 18 9.02 6.95 -5.06
N GLN A 19 10.35 7.05 -4.97
CA GLN A 19 11.26 7.32 -6.09
C GLN A 19 10.91 8.59 -6.89
N SER A 20 10.27 9.58 -6.25
CA SER A 20 9.76 10.78 -6.94
C SER A 20 10.83 11.79 -7.37
N VAL A 21 12.08 11.62 -6.95
CA VAL A 21 13.22 12.47 -7.36
C VAL A 21 14.22 11.62 -8.15
N VAL A 22 14.51 12.05 -9.37
CA VAL A 22 15.48 11.40 -10.27
C VAL A 22 16.52 12.41 -10.76
N ASP A 23 17.75 11.96 -10.94
CA ASP A 23 18.79 12.76 -11.58
C ASP A 23 18.63 12.80 -13.11
N SER A 24 19.49 13.57 -13.79
CA SER A 24 19.50 13.67 -15.25
C SER A 24 19.91 12.38 -15.98
N GLN A 25 20.43 11.38 -15.26
CA GLN A 25 20.76 10.05 -15.78
C GLN A 25 19.63 9.04 -15.51
N GLY A 26 18.52 9.45 -14.89
CA GLY A 26 17.40 8.59 -14.54
C GLY A 26 17.64 7.75 -13.29
N ARG A 27 18.63 8.06 -12.46
CA ARG A 27 18.87 7.37 -11.19
C ARG A 27 18.00 7.97 -10.10
N VAL A 28 17.40 7.12 -9.28
CA VAL A 28 16.58 7.53 -8.14
C VAL A 28 17.47 8.15 -7.05
N ILE A 29 17.09 9.34 -6.60
CA ILE A 29 17.67 9.99 -5.42
C ILE A 29 16.73 9.72 -4.24
N ASN A 30 17.19 8.92 -3.27
CA ASN A 30 16.37 8.59 -2.10
C ASN A 30 16.05 9.87 -1.28
N THR A 31 14.80 9.97 -0.86
CA THR A 31 14.24 11.01 -0.01
C THR A 31 13.77 10.43 1.32
N TRP A 32 13.23 11.27 2.20
CA TRP A 32 12.55 10.79 3.42
C TRP A 32 11.31 9.92 3.09
N ALA A 33 10.63 10.14 1.97
CA ALA A 33 9.51 9.31 1.56
C ALA A 33 9.95 7.87 1.28
N ASP A 34 11.13 7.69 0.67
CA ASP A 34 11.69 6.35 0.40
C ASP A 34 12.07 5.62 1.69
N ILE A 35 12.49 6.34 2.74
CA ILE A 35 12.76 5.75 4.07
C ILE A 35 11.44 5.31 4.74
N ILE A 36 10.40 6.13 4.66
CA ILE A 36 9.06 5.76 5.17
C ILE A 36 8.53 4.53 4.43
N ASN A 37 8.72 4.45 3.10
CA ASN A 37 8.33 3.28 2.33
C ASN A 37 9.04 1.99 2.79
N ARG A 38 10.34 2.06 3.11
CA ARG A 38 11.07 0.90 3.66
C ARG A 38 10.51 0.45 5.01
N ALA A 39 10.11 1.37 5.87
CA ALA A 39 9.45 1.05 7.13
C ALA A 39 8.07 0.39 6.90
N ASN A 40 7.29 0.93 5.94
CA ASN A 40 6.00 0.36 5.55
C ASN A 40 6.15 -1.08 5.03
N LEU A 41 7.13 -1.33 4.16
CA LEU A 41 7.44 -2.69 3.67
C LEU A 41 7.75 -3.65 4.82
N GLY A 42 8.52 -3.21 5.82
CA GLY A 42 8.82 -4.03 7.00
C GLY A 42 7.57 -4.41 7.80
N MET A 43 6.56 -3.53 7.85
CA MET A 43 5.27 -3.85 8.47
C MET A 43 4.45 -4.78 7.60
N GLU A 44 4.33 -4.49 6.30
CA GLU A 44 3.54 -5.27 5.34
C GLU A 44 3.96 -6.74 5.31
N VAL A 45 5.27 -7.03 5.23
CA VAL A 45 5.77 -8.41 5.14
C VAL A 45 5.65 -9.22 6.43
N MET A 46 5.52 -8.54 7.58
CA MET A 46 5.43 -9.19 8.89
C MET A 46 4.01 -9.25 9.44
N HIS A 47 3.14 -8.34 9.02
CA HIS A 47 1.75 -8.30 9.44
C HIS A 47 1.03 -9.58 8.99
N GLU A 48 0.19 -10.15 9.87
CA GLU A 48 -0.61 -11.33 9.53
C GLU A 48 0.21 -12.49 8.92
N ARG A 49 1.41 -12.72 9.48
CA ARG A 49 2.47 -13.63 9.00
C ARG A 49 2.08 -15.05 8.53
N ASN A 50 0.89 -15.54 8.88
CA ASN A 50 0.38 -16.87 8.53
C ASN A 50 -0.98 -16.83 7.81
N ALA A 51 -1.54 -15.66 7.51
CA ALA A 51 -2.87 -15.51 6.90
C ALA A 51 -2.81 -15.34 5.37
N HIS A 52 -1.65 -15.01 4.82
CA HIS A 52 -1.46 -14.74 3.40
C HIS A 52 -0.94 -15.98 2.66
N ASN A 53 -1.79 -16.55 1.80
CA ASN A 53 -1.42 -17.65 0.88
C ASN A 53 -1.21 -17.20 -0.57
N PHE A 54 -1.53 -15.94 -0.87
CA PHE A 54 -1.36 -15.30 -2.17
C PHE A 54 -0.41 -14.10 -2.04
N PRO A 55 0.32 -13.74 -3.11
CA PRO A 55 1.36 -12.71 -3.05
C PRO A 55 0.83 -11.27 -2.97
N LEU A 56 -0.46 -11.05 -3.22
CA LEU A 56 -1.10 -9.73 -3.15
C LEU A 56 -2.12 -9.73 -2.02
N ASP A 57 -1.97 -8.79 -1.09
CA ASP A 57 -2.99 -8.50 -0.09
C ASP A 57 -4.08 -7.64 -0.72
N LEU A 58 -5.16 -8.29 -1.13
CA LEU A 58 -6.36 -7.67 -1.67
C LEU A 58 -7.57 -8.16 -0.89
N ALA A 59 -8.30 -7.25 -0.27
CA ALA A 59 -9.60 -7.55 0.30
C ALA A 59 -10.66 -7.56 -0.80
N ALA A 60 -11.11 -8.75 -1.21
CA ALA A 60 -12.26 -8.90 -2.11
C ALA A 60 -13.56 -8.89 -1.30
N VAL A 61 -14.57 -8.16 -1.80
CA VAL A 61 -15.95 -8.39 -1.37
C VAL A 61 -16.44 -9.63 -2.11
N GLU A 62 -16.81 -10.70 -1.39
CA GLU A 62 -17.56 -11.79 -2.00
C GLU A 62 -18.86 -11.22 -2.57
N VAL A 63 -18.98 -11.19 -3.89
CA VAL A 63 -20.27 -10.92 -4.55
C VAL A 63 -21.07 -12.21 -4.43
N PRO A 64 -22.25 -12.22 -3.77
CA PRO A 64 -23.09 -13.39 -3.79
C PRO A 64 -23.35 -13.77 -5.24
N SER A 65 -22.97 -14.99 -5.61
CA SER A 65 -23.36 -15.55 -6.89
C SER A 65 -24.88 -15.67 -6.88
N THR A 66 -25.58 -14.70 -7.47
CA THR A 66 -26.99 -14.84 -7.83
C THR A 66 -27.03 -15.76 -9.04
N ASN A 67 -26.75 -17.05 -8.82
CA ASN A 67 -27.16 -18.08 -9.76
C ASN A 67 -28.68 -18.16 -9.68
N GLY A 68 -29.33 -17.81 -10.78
CA GLY A 68 -30.77 -18.03 -10.97
C GLY A 68 -31.12 -19.51 -11.10
#